data_AF-A0A7C6LBI0-F1
#
_entry.id   AF-A0A7C6LBI0-F1
#
_cell.length_a   1.000
_cell.length_b   1.000
_cell.length_c   1.000
_cell.angle_alpha   90.00
_cell.angle_beta   90.00
_cell.angle_gamma   90.00
#
_symmetry.space_group_name_H-M   'P 1'
#
loop_
_entity.id
_entity.type
_entity.pdbx_description
1 polymer ?
#
loop_
_entity_poly.entity_id
_entity_poly.type
_entity_poly.pdbx_seq_one_letter_code
_entity_poly.pdbx_strand_id
1 'polypeptide(L)'
;MRYPEICAISYNPDDNLISLSFSFAEPIAEERFRQGSHRLNDCLAAYSFLEGKEPPTVSVHWTTLEKTSLLKVEYDVNAVSKGEIALIISFLHEEFGDCLMRDLDIGDPISEDDLLLQDEFINYMLEKFKGSVPRKKLIAFREEGKVHVFKK
;
A
#
# COMPACT_ATOMS: atom_id res chain seq x y z
N MET A 1 0.01 14.51 2.62
CA MET A 1 -0.84 13.75 1.68
C MET A 1 -1.26 12.53 2.46
N ARG A 2 -2.56 12.37 2.70
CA ARG A 2 -3.11 11.29 3.54
C ARG A 2 -3.33 10.02 2.71
N TYR A 3 -3.16 8.85 3.32
CA TYR A 3 -3.30 7.54 2.64
C TYR A 3 -4.39 6.65 3.28
N PRO A 4 -5.66 7.08 3.32
CA PRO A 4 -6.75 6.36 4.00
C PRO A 4 -7.13 5.01 3.36
N GLU A 5 -6.64 4.71 2.15
CA GLU A 5 -6.85 3.45 1.43
C GLU A 5 -5.86 2.35 1.87
N ILE A 6 -4.76 2.71 2.53
CA ILE A 6 -3.75 1.75 2.98
C ILE A 6 -4.19 1.19 4.34
N CYS A 7 -4.70 -0.04 4.38
CA CYS A 7 -5.15 -0.66 5.62
C CYS A 7 -4.00 -1.20 6.48
N ALA A 8 -2.91 -1.64 5.82
CA ALA A 8 -1.72 -2.12 6.51
C ALA A 8 -0.46 -1.87 5.68
N ILE A 9 0.64 -1.66 6.39
CA ILE A 9 1.96 -1.47 5.82
C ILE A 9 2.98 -2.25 6.64
N SER A 10 3.81 -3.03 5.94
CA SER A 10 4.85 -3.84 6.60
C SER A 10 6.19 -3.70 5.91
N TYR A 11 7.26 -3.81 6.70
CA TYR A 11 8.63 -3.80 6.23
C TYR A 11 9.33 -5.09 6.64
N ASN A 12 9.92 -5.77 5.66
CA ASN A 12 10.73 -6.96 5.85
C ASN A 12 12.21 -6.65 5.56
N PRO A 13 13.07 -6.63 6.60
CA PRO A 13 14.50 -6.33 6.45
C PRO A 13 15.29 -7.43 5.75
N ASP A 14 14.80 -8.67 5.78
CA ASP A 14 15.52 -9.80 5.19
C ASP A 14 15.55 -9.70 3.66
N ASP A 15 14.43 -9.25 3.07
CA ASP A 15 14.24 -9.12 1.63
C ASP A 15 14.31 -7.66 1.15
N ASN A 16 14.45 -6.72 2.10
CA ASN A 16 14.41 -5.28 1.87
C ASN A 16 13.12 -4.78 1.18
N LEU A 17 12.02 -5.49 1.44
CA LEU A 17 10.71 -5.22 0.84
C LEU A 17 9.80 -4.46 1.79
N ILE A 18 9.10 -3.48 1.24
CA ILE A 18 7.93 -2.87 1.84
C ILE A 18 6.68 -3.48 1.22
N SER A 19 5.63 -3.62 2.02
CA SER A 19 4.33 -4.10 1.54
C SER A 19 3.25 -3.10 1.90
N LEU A 20 2.45 -2.71 0.92
CA LEU A 20 1.25 -1.89 1.06
C LEU A 20 0.04 -2.79 0.87
N SER A 21 -0.87 -2.80 1.82
CA SER A 21 -2.08 -3.64 1.78
C SER A 21 -3.33 -2.78 1.65
N PHE A 22 -4.21 -3.17 0.73
CA PHE A 22 -5.46 -2.48 0.40
C PHE A 22 -6.62 -3.48 0.48
N SER A 23 -7.74 -3.09 1.08
CA SER A 23 -8.91 -3.95 1.23
C SER A 23 -10.05 -3.53 0.29
N PHE A 24 -10.86 -4.51 -0.11
CA PHE A 24 -12.00 -4.33 -0.98
C PHE A 24 -13.26 -4.88 -0.33
N ALA A 25 -14.36 -4.13 -0.43
CA ALA A 25 -15.63 -4.39 0.25
C ALA A 25 -16.35 -5.63 -0.28
N GLU A 26 -15.93 -6.13 -1.43
CA GLU A 26 -16.50 -7.31 -2.07
C GLU A 26 -15.42 -8.22 -2.67
N PRO A 27 -15.72 -9.51 -2.89
CA PRO A 27 -14.85 -10.42 -3.62
C PRO A 27 -14.65 -9.93 -5.07
N ILE A 28 -13.41 -9.69 -5.49
CA ILE A 28 -13.12 -9.38 -6.90
C ILE A 28 -12.74 -10.66 -7.64
N ALA A 29 -13.29 -10.81 -8.85
CA ALA A 29 -12.98 -11.94 -9.72
C ALA A 29 -11.48 -11.96 -10.08
N GLU A 30 -10.88 -13.14 -10.06
CA GLU A 30 -9.45 -13.36 -10.33
C GLU A 30 -9.00 -12.79 -11.69
N GLU A 31 -9.85 -12.88 -12.72
CA GLU A 31 -9.57 -12.32 -14.04
C GLU A 31 -9.42 -10.79 -14.00
N ARG A 32 -10.32 -10.10 -13.29
CA ARG A 32 -10.27 -8.64 -13.13
C ARG A 32 -9.01 -8.24 -12.36
N PHE A 33 -8.64 -9.01 -11.34
CA PHE A 33 -7.38 -8.82 -10.62
C PHE A 33 -6.15 -9.00 -11.53
N ARG A 34 -6.10 -10.07 -12.33
CA ARG A 34 -4.95 -10.34 -13.21
C ARG A 34 -4.77 -9.21 -14.22
N GLN A 35 -5.87 -8.72 -14.80
CA GLN A 35 -5.85 -7.57 -15.71
C GLN A 35 -5.41 -6.29 -15.00
N GLY A 36 -5.94 -6.02 -13.81
CA GLY A 36 -5.53 -4.88 -12.98
C GLY A 36 -4.04 -4.93 -12.60
N SER A 37 -3.51 -6.11 -12.26
CA SER A 37 -2.09 -6.29 -11.94
C SER A 37 -1.17 -5.99 -13.11
N HIS A 38 -1.54 -6.45 -14.32
CA HIS A 38 -0.78 -6.14 -15.52
C HIS A 38 -0.78 -4.63 -15.79
N ARG A 39 -1.95 -3.99 -15.75
CA ARG A 39 -2.08 -2.54 -15.97
C ARG A 39 -1.32 -1.74 -14.91
N LEU A 40 -1.36 -2.14 -13.65
CA LEU A 40 -0.62 -1.46 -12.58
C LEU A 40 0.89 -1.50 -12.84
N ASN A 41 1.41 -2.66 -13.25
CA ASN A 41 2.82 -2.78 -13.63
C ASN A 41 3.16 -1.89 -14.84
N ASP A 42 2.29 -1.84 -15.85
CA ASP A 42 2.47 -0.96 -17.01
C ASP A 42 2.49 0.52 -16.59
N CYS A 43 1.58 0.93 -15.69
CA CYS A 43 1.53 2.29 -15.15
C CYS A 43 2.83 2.65 -14.40
N LEU A 44 3.33 1.74 -13.56
CA LEU A 44 4.55 1.95 -12.78
C LEU A 44 5.79 1.99 -13.68
N ALA A 45 5.87 1.12 -14.68
CA ALA A 45 6.92 1.15 -15.68
C ALA A 45 6.93 2.45 -16.49
N ALA A 46 5.74 2.91 -16.91
CA ALA A 46 5.59 4.17 -17.63
C ALA A 46 5.98 5.38 -16.75
N TYR A 47 5.56 5.38 -15.49
CA TYR A 47 5.95 6.42 -14.53
C TYR A 47 7.46 6.49 -14.32
N SER A 48 8.12 5.34 -14.12
CA SER A 48 9.58 5.31 -13.97
C SER A 48 10.30 5.76 -15.23
N PHE A 49 9.80 5.39 -16.42
CA PHE A 49 10.34 5.88 -17.69
C PHE A 49 10.27 7.41 -17.78
N LEU A 50 9.14 8.02 -17.41
CA LEU A 50 8.97 9.48 -17.40
C LEU A 50 9.89 10.17 -16.39
N GLU A 51 10.18 9.50 -15.27
CA GLU A 51 11.09 9.97 -14.23
C GLU A 51 12.58 9.72 -14.54
N GLY A 52 12.90 9.06 -15.66
CA GLY A 52 14.26 8.68 -16.03
C GLY A 52 14.88 7.62 -15.11
N LYS A 53 14.04 6.78 -14.51
CA LYS A 53 14.42 5.69 -13.58
C LYS A 53 14.23 4.34 -14.24
N GLU A 54 14.91 3.33 -13.71
CA GLU A 54 14.64 1.94 -14.10
C GLU A 54 13.24 1.53 -13.61
N PRO A 55 12.54 0.66 -14.38
CA PRO A 55 11.24 0.15 -13.96
C PRO A 55 11.40 -0.66 -12.66
N PRO A 56 10.52 -0.43 -11.68
CA PRO A 56 10.58 -1.09 -10.39
C PRO A 56 10.12 -2.54 -10.55
N THR A 57 10.74 -3.47 -9.82
CA THR A 57 10.21 -4.83 -9.68
C THR A 57 9.16 -4.82 -8.57
N VAL A 58 7.91 -5.01 -8.96
CA VAL A 58 6.76 -4.92 -8.04
C VAL A 58 6.02 -6.24 -8.04
N SER A 59 5.87 -6.83 -6.85
CA SER A 59 5.10 -8.05 -6.68
C SER A 59 3.71 -7.71 -6.19
N VAL A 60 2.70 -8.15 -6.92
CA VAL A 60 1.30 -7.87 -6.59
C VAL A 60 0.63 -9.19 -6.23
N HIS A 61 0.16 -9.29 -4.99
CA HIS A 61 -0.50 -10.48 -4.46
C HIS A 61 -1.96 -10.19 -4.16
N TRP A 62 -2.82 -11.15 -4.48
CA TRP A 62 -4.25 -11.06 -4.26
C TRP A 62 -4.78 -12.21 -3.45
N THR A 63 -5.60 -11.88 -2.47
CA THR A 63 -6.29 -12.85 -1.64
C THR A 63 -7.77 -12.52 -1.64
N THR A 64 -8.57 -13.39 -2.24
CA THR A 64 -10.03 -13.34 -2.10
C THR A 64 -10.42 -14.05 -0.80
N LEU A 65 -11.15 -13.34 0.06
CA LEU A 65 -11.76 -13.87 1.28
C LEU A 65 -13.26 -14.10 1.03
N GLU A 66 -13.98 -14.68 2.00
CA GLU A 66 -15.40 -15.02 1.83
C GLU A 66 -16.31 -13.83 1.48
N LYS A 67 -15.99 -12.63 1.97
CA LYS A 67 -16.82 -11.42 1.80
C LYS A 67 -16.06 -10.20 1.30
N THR A 68 -14.74 -10.27 1.26
CA THR A 68 -13.86 -9.14 0.96
C THR A 68 -12.68 -9.64 0.14
N SER A 69 -11.86 -8.72 -0.35
CA SER A 69 -10.57 -9.09 -0.91
C SER A 69 -9.46 -8.21 -0.38
N LEU A 70 -8.24 -8.72 -0.48
CA LEU A 70 -7.03 -8.03 -0.05
C LEU A 70 -6.02 -8.02 -1.19
N LEU A 71 -5.54 -6.84 -1.53
CA LEU A 71 -4.40 -6.61 -2.39
C LEU A 71 -3.19 -6.29 -1.53
N LYS A 72 -2.07 -6.97 -1.79
CA LYS A 72 -0.78 -6.66 -1.21
C LYS A 72 0.20 -6.32 -2.34
N VAL A 73 0.71 -5.09 -2.33
CA VAL A 73 1.73 -4.61 -3.26
C VAL A 73 3.06 -4.58 -2.54
N GLU A 74 4.03 -5.36 -3.01
CA GLU A 74 5.38 -5.43 -2.46
C GLU A 74 6.38 -4.71 -3.36
N TYR A 75 7.23 -3.89 -2.75
CA TYR A 75 8.16 -2.99 -3.42
C TYR A 75 9.53 -3.05 -2.76
N ASP A 76 10.60 -2.77 -3.51
CA ASP A 76 11.88 -2.45 -2.89
C ASP A 76 11.77 -1.12 -2.13
N VAL A 77 12.12 -1.16 -0.84
CA VAL A 77 12.02 -0.02 0.06
C VAL A 77 12.89 1.17 -0.36
N ASN A 78 13.96 0.93 -1.12
CA ASN A 78 14.84 1.99 -1.62
C ASN A 78 14.30 2.64 -2.89
N ALA A 79 13.55 1.88 -3.70
CA ALA A 79 12.97 2.36 -4.95
C ALA A 79 11.67 3.14 -4.70
N VAL A 80 10.87 2.70 -3.73
CA VAL A 80 9.54 3.28 -3.48
C VAL A 80 9.59 4.78 -3.17
N SER A 81 8.68 5.51 -3.79
CA SER A 81 8.51 6.95 -3.65
C SER A 81 7.06 7.31 -3.35
N LYS A 82 6.84 8.51 -2.80
CA LYS A 82 5.49 9.05 -2.57
C LYS A 82 4.69 9.12 -3.88
N GLY A 83 5.37 9.41 -5.00
CA GLY A 83 4.74 9.47 -6.32
C GLY A 83 4.21 8.10 -6.78
N GLU A 84 4.99 7.03 -6.59
CA GLU A 84 4.53 5.67 -6.92
C GLU A 84 3.38 5.23 -6.01
N ILE A 85 3.44 5.54 -4.70
CA ILE A 85 2.33 5.25 -3.78
C ILE A 85 1.06 5.99 -4.23
N ALA A 86 1.17 7.27 -4.58
CA ALA A 86 0.04 8.05 -5.07
C ALA A 86 -0.50 7.52 -6.40
N LEU A 87 0.38 7.04 -7.29
CA LEU A 87 -0.01 6.41 -8.55
C LEU A 87 -0.77 5.10 -8.31
N ILE A 88 -0.28 4.23 -7.41
CA ILE A 88 -0.96 2.99 -7.03
C ILE A 88 -2.36 3.32 -6.52
N ILE A 89 -2.50 4.27 -5.58
CA ILE A 89 -3.80 4.65 -5.03
C ILE A 89 -4.74 5.20 -6.12
N SER A 90 -4.22 6.07 -6.99
CA SER A 90 -5.02 6.66 -8.09
C SER A 90 -5.49 5.58 -9.06
N PHE A 91 -4.62 4.65 -9.42
CA PHE A 91 -4.94 3.49 -10.24
C PHE A 91 -6.02 2.62 -9.59
N LEU A 92 -5.90 2.35 -8.29
CA LEU A 92 -6.89 1.54 -7.59
C LEU A 92 -8.26 2.21 -7.53
N HIS A 93 -8.32 3.53 -7.37
CA HIS A 93 -9.56 4.29 -7.47
C HIS A 93 -10.18 4.20 -8.86
N GLU A 94 -9.37 4.27 -9.92
CA GLU A 94 -9.87 4.22 -11.29
C GLU A 94 -10.38 2.82 -11.68
N GLU A 95 -9.64 1.77 -11.34
CA GLU A 95 -9.96 0.39 -11.74
C GLU A 95 -10.99 -0.29 -10.81
N PHE A 96 -11.00 0.06 -9.53
CA PHE A 96 -11.81 -0.60 -8.51
C PHE A 96 -12.85 0.31 -7.85
N GLY A 97 -12.75 1.63 -8.01
CA GLY A 97 -13.81 2.58 -7.64
C GLY A 97 -14.34 2.39 -6.23
N ASP A 98 -15.67 2.28 -6.13
CA ASP A 98 -16.42 2.13 -4.87
C ASP A 98 -16.14 0.81 -4.13
N CYS A 99 -15.49 -0.16 -4.78
CA CYS A 99 -15.10 -1.42 -4.13
C CYS A 99 -13.88 -1.24 -3.22
N LEU A 100 -13.03 -0.24 -3.50
CA LEU A 100 -11.84 0.04 -2.70
C LEU A 100 -12.27 0.65 -1.37
N MET A 101 -12.02 -0.09 -0.29
CA MET A 101 -12.36 0.39 1.04
C MET A 101 -11.39 1.51 1.41
N ARG A 102 -11.97 2.63 1.87
CA ARG A 102 -11.24 3.61 2.65
C ARG A 102 -11.51 3.26 4.10
N ASP A 103 -10.55 3.47 4.98
CA ASP A 103 -10.81 3.19 6.40
C ASP A 103 -12.02 4.00 6.93
N LEU A 104 -12.35 5.15 6.30
CA LEU A 104 -13.56 5.95 6.56
C LEU A 104 -14.89 5.18 6.36
N ASP A 105 -14.87 4.06 5.63
CA ASP A 105 -16.04 3.24 5.34
C ASP A 105 -16.26 2.12 6.38
N ILE A 106 -15.34 1.95 7.34
CA ILE A 106 -15.36 0.90 8.37
C ILE A 106 -15.74 1.50 9.74
N GLY A 107 -17.00 1.90 9.90
CA GLY A 107 -17.55 2.30 11.21
C GLY A 107 -17.28 3.74 11.63
N ASP A 108 -17.13 3.97 12.95
CA ASP A 108 -17.07 5.30 13.58
C ASP A 108 -16.06 6.26 12.92
N PRO A 109 -16.34 7.59 12.95
CA PRO A 109 -15.47 8.58 12.31
C PRO A 109 -14.03 8.46 12.83
N ILE A 110 -13.11 8.16 11.92
CA ILE A 110 -11.67 8.09 12.21
C ILE A 110 -11.20 9.44 12.75
N SER A 111 -10.52 9.43 13.89
CA SER A 111 -9.95 10.64 14.46
C SER A 111 -8.88 11.22 13.52
N GLU A 112 -8.81 12.55 13.40
CA GLU A 112 -7.75 13.20 12.64
C GLU A 112 -6.35 12.80 13.14
N ASP A 113 -6.21 12.48 14.43
CA ASP A 113 -4.96 11.99 15.03
C ASP A 113 -4.51 10.64 14.46
N ASP A 114 -5.42 9.71 14.19
CA ASP A 114 -5.09 8.38 13.66
C ASP A 114 -4.65 8.42 12.19
N LEU A 115 -5.20 9.36 11.42
CA LEU A 115 -4.75 9.65 10.05
C LEU A 115 -3.38 10.32 10.04
N LEU A 116 -3.12 11.23 10.99
CA LEU A 116 -1.82 11.89 11.14
C LEU A 116 -0.71 10.89 11.51
N LEU A 117 -0.98 9.96 12.43
CA LEU A 117 0.00 8.93 12.83
C LEU A 117 0.41 8.01 11.67
N GLN A 118 -0.53 7.66 10.78
CA GLN A 118 -0.26 6.86 9.60
C GLN A 118 0.61 7.61 8.58
N ASP A 119 0.30 8.88 8.34
CA ASP A 119 1.10 9.75 7.47
C ASP A 119 2.51 9.91 8.01
N GLU A 120 2.67 10.16 9.31
CA GLU A 120 3.97 10.22 9.98
C GLU A 120 4.72 8.89 9.85
N PHE A 121 4.05 7.75 9.97
CA PHE A 121 4.68 6.44 9.80
C PHE A 121 5.17 6.22 8.37
N ILE A 122 4.35 6.50 7.36
CA ILE A 122 4.74 6.37 5.94
C ILE A 122 5.89 7.31 5.62
N ASN A 123 5.83 8.56 6.08
CA ASN A 123 6.92 9.52 5.90
C ASN A 123 8.21 9.04 6.60
N TYR A 124 8.10 8.61 7.86
CA TYR A 124 9.22 8.07 8.63
C TYR A 124 9.87 6.88 7.91
N MET A 125 9.08 5.95 7.37
CA MET A 125 9.58 4.81 6.62
C MET A 125 10.29 5.25 5.34
N LEU A 126 9.66 6.11 4.53
CA LEU A 126 10.25 6.62 3.29
C LEU A 126 11.53 7.42 3.52
N GLU A 127 11.67 8.11 4.66
CA GLU A 127 12.85 8.91 4.99
C GLU A 127 13.96 8.08 5.65
N LYS A 128 13.64 7.18 6.58
CA LYS A 128 14.64 6.40 7.32
C LYS A 128 15.20 5.24 6.52
N PHE A 129 14.39 4.62 5.67
CA PHE A 129 14.82 3.43 4.94
C PHE A 129 15.75 3.76 3.76
N LYS A 130 15.72 4.99 3.24
CA LYS A 130 16.62 5.47 2.18
C LYS A 130 18.09 5.64 2.57
N GLY A 131 18.46 5.47 3.84
CA GLY A 131 19.84 5.68 4.29
C GLY A 131 20.31 4.76 5.42
N SER A 132 19.41 4.24 6.25
CA SER A 132 19.76 3.26 7.30
C SER A 132 18.56 2.36 7.56
N VAL A 133 18.50 1.31 6.75
CA VAL A 133 17.50 0.26 6.84
C VAL A 133 17.52 -0.37 8.25
N PRO A 134 16.43 -0.30 9.03
CA PRO A 134 16.39 -0.91 10.35
C PRO A 134 16.38 -2.43 10.24
N ARG A 135 17.19 -3.09 11.06
CA ARG A 135 17.30 -4.57 11.14
C ARG A 135 16.08 -5.29 11.74
N LYS A 136 14.99 -4.59 11.99
CA LYS A 136 13.81 -5.13 12.68
C LYS A 136 12.59 -5.10 11.77
N LYS A 137 11.75 -6.13 11.87
CA LYS A 137 10.47 -6.17 11.15
C LYS A 137 9.57 -5.11 11.74
N LEU A 138 9.02 -4.27 10.87
CA LEU A 138 8.06 -3.23 11.24
C LEU A 138 6.74 -3.56 10.59
N ILE A 139 5.67 -3.58 11.38
CA ILE A 139 4.32 -3.78 10.88
C ILE A 139 3.47 -2.69 11.49
N ALA A 140 2.80 -1.91 10.66
CA ALA A 140 1.74 -1.01 11.07
C ALA A 140 0.44 -1.45 10.40
N PHE A 141 -0.60 -1.72 11.17
CA PHE A 141 -1.93 -2.03 10.65
C PHE A 141 -2.99 -1.29 11.45
N ARG A 142 -4.12 -0.97 10.82
CA ARG A 142 -5.24 -0.30 11.48
C ARG A 142 -6.26 -1.34 11.94
N GLU A 143 -6.62 -1.30 13.22
CA GLU A 143 -7.67 -2.12 13.82
C GLU A 143 -8.57 -1.19 14.65
N GLU A 144 -9.88 -1.18 14.34
CA GLU A 144 -10.88 -0.32 15.01
C GLU A 144 -10.50 1.17 15.07
N GLY A 145 -9.98 1.71 13.95
CA GLY A 145 -9.53 3.10 13.85
C GLY A 145 -8.13 3.37 14.42
N LYS A 146 -7.54 2.46 15.20
CA LYS A 146 -6.23 2.65 15.85
C LYS A 146 -5.10 2.07 15.02
N VAL A 147 -4.00 2.80 14.91
CA VAL A 147 -2.77 2.31 14.25
C VAL A 147 -1.92 1.53 15.25
N HIS A 148 -1.71 0.24 15.00
CA HIS A 148 -0.85 -0.61 15.81
C HIS A 148 0.51 -0.80 15.14
N VAL A 149 1.56 -0.24 15.73
CA VAL A 149 2.95 -0.42 15.24
C VAL A 149 3.67 -1.46 16.08
N PHE A 150 3.98 -2.60 15.47
CA PHE A 150 4.78 -3.66 16.08
C PHE A 150 6.22 -3.62 15.58
N LYS A 151 7.15 -3.72 16.53
CA LYS A 151 8.58 -3.92 16.27
C LYS A 151 8.92 -5.34 16.71
N LYS A 152 9.24 -6.23 15.77
CA LYS A 152 9.65 -7.61 16.07
C LYS A 152 11.16 -7.78 15.89
#